data_AF-A0A3S1A147-F1
#
_entry.id   AF-A0A3S1A147-F1
#
_cell.length_a   1.000
_cell.length_b   1.000
_cell.length_c   1.000
_cell.angle_alpha   90.00
_cell.angle_beta   90.00
_cell.angle_gamma   90.00
#
_symmetry.space_group_name_H-M   'P 1'
#
loop_
_entity.id
_entity.type
_entity.pdbx_description
1 polymer ?
#
loop_
_entity_poly.entity_id
_entity_poly.type
_entity_poly.pdbx_seq_one_letter_code
_entity_poly.pdbx_strand_id
1 'polypeptide(L)'
;YIKCSSFSQTGKDQVIFATQEDMGEPSKAIINVDDSEEQPGDFLLVLSQGLILPNGDINWECPCLGGMATGPCGVQFREAFSCFHYSAAEPKGSDCYEAFLTMQ
;
A
#
# COMPACT_ATOMS: atom_id res chain seq x y z
N TYR A 1 5.90 -17.50 12.87
CA TYR A 1 5.36 -18.72 12.27
C TYR A 1 3.87 -18.72 12.52
N ILE A 2 3.06 -18.88 11.47
CA ILE A 2 1.61 -19.09 11.62
C ILE A 2 1.45 -20.47 12.26
N LYS A 3 0.67 -20.54 13.34
CA LYS A 3 0.35 -21.80 14.00
C LYS A 3 -0.70 -22.48 13.13
N CYS A 4 -0.40 -23.65 12.59
CA CYS A 4 -1.30 -24.34 11.68
C CYS A 4 -1.59 -25.74 12.21
N SER A 5 -2.86 -26.13 12.21
CA SER A 5 -3.34 -27.36 12.82
C SER A 5 -3.18 -28.58 11.92
N SER A 6 -3.09 -28.42 10.60
CA SER A 6 -2.71 -29.54 9.70
C SER A 6 -2.09 -29.09 8.37
N PHE A 7 -1.35 -30.02 7.76
CA PHE A 7 -0.53 -29.79 6.56
C PHE A 7 -0.72 -30.96 5.58
N SER A 8 -0.91 -30.64 4.30
CA SER A 8 -0.96 -31.62 3.21
C SER A 8 -0.13 -31.15 2.02
N GLN A 9 0.59 -32.07 1.37
CA GLN A 9 1.33 -31.80 0.13
C GLN A 9 0.64 -32.53 -1.02
N THR A 10 0.20 -31.78 -2.03
CA THR A 10 -0.28 -32.36 -3.29
C THR A 10 0.64 -31.88 -4.41
N GLY A 11 1.61 -32.70 -4.76
CA GLY A 11 2.63 -32.33 -5.76
C GLY A 11 3.58 -31.24 -5.25
N LYS A 12 3.63 -30.09 -5.93
CA LYS A 12 4.45 -28.93 -5.54
C LYS A 12 3.74 -27.99 -4.57
N ASP A 13 2.43 -28.15 -4.42
CA ASP A 13 1.61 -27.25 -3.62
C ASP A 13 1.54 -27.71 -2.17
N GLN A 14 1.75 -26.76 -1.26
CA GLN A 14 1.61 -26.94 0.17
C GLN A 14 0.28 -26.35 0.61
N VAL A 15 -0.62 -27.21 1.09
CA VAL A 15 -1.94 -26.82 1.61
C VAL A 15 -1.88 -26.81 3.13
N ILE A 16 -2.19 -25.65 3.69
CA ILE A 16 -2.18 -25.40 5.13
C ILE A 16 -3.62 -25.14 5.56
N PHE A 17 -4.11 -25.91 6.53
CA PHE A 17 -5.42 -25.67 7.15
C PHE A 17 -5.22 -25.00 8.51
N ALA A 18 -5.86 -23.85 8.70
CA ALA A 18 -5.87 -23.08 9.94
C ALA A 18 -7.30 -23.03 10.48
N THR A 19 -7.46 -23.24 11.79
CA THR A 19 -8.74 -23.07 12.48
C THR A 19 -8.94 -21.61 12.90
N GLN A 20 -10.16 -21.27 13.35
CA GLN A 20 -10.44 -19.93 13.88
C GLN A 20 -9.57 -19.59 15.10
N GLU A 21 -9.24 -20.58 15.91
CA GLU A 21 -8.36 -20.44 17.08
C GLU A 21 -6.92 -20.14 16.66
N ASP A 22 -6.45 -20.73 15.57
CA ASP A 22 -5.13 -20.49 14.99
C ASP A 22 -4.97 -19.06 14.41
N MET A 23 -6.07 -18.44 14.00
CA MET A 23 -6.11 -17.03 13.56
C MET A 23 -6.42 -16.04 14.69
N GLY A 24 -6.74 -16.53 15.89
CA GLY A 24 -7.09 -15.70 17.04
C GLY A 24 -5.90 -14.94 17.63
N GLU A 25 -4.68 -15.42 17.40
CA GLU A 25 -3.43 -14.75 17.81
C GLU A 25 -2.66 -14.20 16.60
N PRO A 26 -2.08 -12.99 16.69
CA PRO A 26 -1.23 -12.45 15.64
C PRO A 26 0.03 -13.32 15.43
N SER A 27 0.44 -13.46 14.17
CA SER A 27 1.57 -14.31 13.78
C SER A 27 2.88 -13.86 14.44
N LYS A 28 3.57 -14.79 15.10
CA LYS A 28 4.91 -14.57 15.68
C LYS A 28 6.03 -14.77 14.65
N ALA A 29 5.78 -14.50 13.37
CA ALA A 29 6.78 -14.66 12.33
C ALA A 29 7.76 -13.50 12.37
N ILE A 30 9.03 -13.82 12.61
CA ILE A 30 10.13 -12.93 12.27
C ILE A 30 10.51 -13.29 10.83
N ILE A 31 10.24 -12.38 9.91
CA ILE A 31 10.67 -12.52 8.52
C ILE A 31 12.13 -12.09 8.50
N ASN A 32 13.03 -13.07 8.58
CA ASN A 32 14.44 -12.82 8.32
C ASN A 32 14.60 -12.75 6.80
N VAL A 33 14.67 -11.53 6.28
CA VAL A 33 15.06 -11.32 4.88
C VAL A 33 16.56 -11.59 4.82
N ASP A 34 16.98 -12.67 4.18
CA ASP A 34 18.40 -12.97 3.98
C ASP A 34 19.04 -11.84 3.15
N ASP A 35 19.97 -11.12 3.77
CA ASP A 35 20.76 -10.01 3.22
C ASP A 35 21.80 -10.49 2.18
N SER A 36 21.34 -11.10 1.09
CA SER A 36 22.15 -11.49 -0.07
C SER A 36 21.21 -11.45 -1.28
N GLU A 37 21.11 -10.42 -2.10
CA GLU A 37 22.18 -9.62 -2.70
C GLU A 37 21.66 -8.22 -3.12
N GLU A 38 22.57 -7.24 -3.03
CA GLU A 38 22.56 -5.87 -3.59
C GLU A 38 21.54 -4.85 -3.03
N GLN A 39 22.10 -3.76 -2.50
CA GLN A 39 21.41 -2.66 -1.80
C GLN A 39 20.20 -2.09 -2.58
N PRO A 40 19.13 -1.70 -1.86
CA PRO A 40 19.07 -0.30 -1.49
C PRO A 40 18.72 -0.15 -0.01
N GLY A 41 19.56 0.59 0.72
CA GLY A 41 19.25 1.07 2.07
C GLY A 41 18.13 2.13 2.10
N ASP A 42 17.11 1.98 1.27
CA ASP A 42 16.06 2.96 1.07
C ASP A 42 14.67 2.35 0.88
N PHE A 43 14.50 1.07 0.55
CA PHE A 43 13.14 0.51 0.35
C PHE A 43 12.31 0.48 1.65
N LEU A 44 12.94 0.18 2.80
CA LEU A 44 12.25 0.23 4.10
C LEU A 44 11.97 1.69 4.56
N LEU A 45 12.77 2.65 4.11
CA LEU A 45 12.55 4.07 4.37
C LEU A 45 11.43 4.64 3.47
N VAL A 46 11.35 4.20 2.21
CA VAL A 46 10.25 4.52 1.28
C VAL A 46 8.94 3.88 1.75
N LEU A 47 8.96 2.65 2.29
CA LEU A 47 7.76 2.00 2.84
C LEU A 47 7.28 2.61 4.16
N SER A 48 8.17 3.22 4.94
CA SER A 48 7.78 3.90 6.19
C SER A 48 7.23 5.31 5.96
N GLN A 49 7.48 5.90 4.79
CA GLN A 49 6.91 7.18 4.37
C GLN A 49 5.58 6.90 3.66
N GLY A 50 4.49 7.07 4.41
CA GLY A 50 3.14 6.89 3.89
C GLY A 50 2.79 7.85 2.74
N LEU A 51 1.53 7.80 2.31
CA LEU A 51 1.05 8.62 1.20
C LEU A 51 1.24 10.12 1.42
N ILE A 52 1.21 10.56 2.67
CA ILE A 52 1.41 11.96 3.06
C ILE A 52 2.73 12.07 3.83
N LEU A 53 3.60 12.96 3.35
CA LEU A 53 4.88 13.28 3.98
C LEU A 53 4.67 14.10 5.25
N PRO A 54 5.66 14.14 6.18
CA PRO A 54 5.55 14.93 7.41
C PRO A 54 5.34 16.43 7.20
N ASN A 55 5.73 16.96 6.03
CA ASN A 55 5.52 18.36 5.66
C ASN A 55 4.11 18.64 5.11
N GLY A 56 3.27 17.61 4.96
CA GLY A 56 1.91 17.71 4.42
C GLY A 56 1.79 17.49 2.91
N ASP A 57 2.90 17.30 2.20
CA ASP A 57 2.91 17.04 0.76
C ASP A 57 2.57 15.57 0.45
N ILE A 58 2.08 15.35 -0.77
CA ILE A 58 1.74 14.00 -1.26
C ILE A 58 3.02 13.32 -1.78
N ASN A 59 3.29 12.12 -1.29
CA ASN A 59 4.34 11.25 -1.81
C ASN A 59 3.87 10.55 -3.09
N TRP A 60 4.18 11.10 -4.25
CA TRP A 60 3.79 10.54 -5.56
C TRP A 60 4.49 9.23 -5.93
N GLU A 61 5.60 8.91 -5.25
CA GLU A 61 6.36 7.67 -5.43
C GLU A 61 5.83 6.54 -4.54
N CYS A 62 4.84 6.82 -3.67
CA CYS A 62 4.27 5.83 -2.78
C CYS A 62 3.62 4.69 -3.61
N PRO A 63 4.06 3.42 -3.46
CA PRO A 63 3.52 2.30 -4.24
C PRO A 63 2.00 2.12 -4.11
N CYS A 64 1.40 2.61 -3.01
CA CYS A 64 -0.05 2.61 -2.78
C CYS A 64 -0.85 3.40 -3.83
N LEU A 65 -0.24 4.38 -4.50
CA LEU A 65 -0.87 5.12 -5.60
C LEU A 65 -0.94 4.33 -6.91
N GLY A 66 -0.37 3.12 -6.95
CA GLY A 66 -0.49 2.21 -8.08
C GLY A 66 0.03 2.78 -9.40
N GLY A 67 0.97 3.73 -9.36
CA GLY A 67 1.51 4.40 -10.55
C GLY A 67 0.52 5.31 -11.28
N MET A 68 -0.67 5.59 -10.72
CA MET A 68 -1.67 6.45 -11.36
C MET A 68 -1.15 7.86 -11.64
N ALA A 69 -0.26 8.36 -10.78
CA ALA A 69 0.40 9.66 -10.96
C ALA A 69 1.39 9.68 -12.13
N THR A 70 1.91 8.55 -12.60
CA THR A 70 3.00 8.48 -13.59
C THR A 70 2.51 8.03 -14.97
N GLY A 71 1.23 7.67 -15.10
CA GLY A 71 0.61 7.26 -16.37
C GLY A 71 0.27 8.43 -17.32
N PRO A 72 -0.30 8.13 -18.49
CA PRO A 72 -0.72 9.15 -19.47
C PRO A 72 -1.78 10.13 -18.91
N CYS A 73 -2.57 9.69 -17.93
CA CYS A 73 -3.54 10.51 -17.21
C CYS A 73 -2.99 11.03 -15.86
N GLY A 74 -1.68 10.92 -15.64
CA GLY A 74 -1.07 11.19 -14.34
C GLY A 74 -1.11 12.65 -13.92
N VAL A 75 -1.17 13.58 -14.87
CA VAL A 75 -1.31 15.02 -14.58
C VAL A 75 -2.70 15.30 -14.01
N GLN A 76 -3.75 14.81 -14.67
CA GLN A 76 -5.13 14.97 -14.20
C GLN A 76 -5.34 14.28 -12.85
N PHE A 77 -4.74 13.09 -12.67
CA PHE A 77 -4.77 12.39 -11.39
C PHE A 77 -4.13 13.21 -10.27
N ARG A 78 -2.92 13.74 -10.51
CA ARG A 78 -2.24 14.58 -9.51
C ARG A 78 -3.07 15.79 -9.13
N GLU A 79 -3.68 16.46 -10.11
CA GLU A 79 -4.52 17.64 -9.90
C GLU A 79 -5.77 17.33 -9.07
N ALA A 80 -6.52 16.29 -9.44
CA ALA A 80 -7.72 15.88 -8.73
C ALA A 80 -7.40 15.41 -7.29
N PHE A 81 -6.34 14.62 -7.12
CA PHE A 81 -5.93 14.10 -5.83
C PHE A 81 -5.36 15.20 -4.92
N SER A 82 -4.57 16.14 -5.47
CA SER A 82 -4.11 17.33 -4.74
C SER A 82 -5.28 18.20 -4.29
N CYS A 83 -6.26 18.44 -5.16
CA CYS A 83 -7.47 19.18 -4.79
C CYS A 83 -8.17 18.50 -3.60
N PHE A 84 -8.41 17.19 -3.68
CA PHE A 84 -9.04 16.44 -2.59
C PHE A 84 -8.25 16.55 -1.27
N HIS A 85 -6.92 16.35 -1.32
CA HIS A 85 -6.08 16.35 -0.12
C HIS A 85 -6.04 17.71 0.58
N TYR A 86 -5.98 18.80 -0.19
CA TYR A 86 -5.92 20.17 0.35
C TYR A 86 -7.29 20.82 0.55
N SER A 87 -8.38 20.19 0.09
CA SER A 87 -9.74 20.69 0.31
C SER A 87 -10.06 20.80 1.81
N ALA A 88 -10.60 21.95 2.19
CA ALA A 88 -11.13 22.24 3.51
C ALA A 88 -12.67 22.19 3.54
N ALA A 89 -13.32 21.77 2.45
CA ALA A 89 -14.77 21.65 2.36
C ALA A 89 -15.28 20.46 3.21
N GLU A 90 -16.55 20.50 3.61
CA GLU A 90 -17.23 19.41 4.30
C GLU A 90 -18.43 18.96 3.45
N PRO A 91 -18.41 17.75 2.85
CA PRO A 91 -17.38 16.74 2.95
C PRO A 91 -16.11 17.09 2.15
N LYS A 92 -14.96 16.58 2.61
CA LYS A 92 -13.65 16.84 2.00
C LYS A 92 -13.65 16.52 0.51
N GLY A 93 -13.20 17.48 -0.30
CA GLY A 93 -13.13 17.36 -1.76
C GLY A 93 -14.46 17.53 -2.50
N SER A 94 -15.52 17.98 -1.84
CA SER A 94 -16.79 18.33 -2.50
C SER A 94 -16.65 19.46 -3.53
N ASP A 95 -15.66 20.33 -3.35
CA ASP A 95 -15.24 21.40 -4.25
C ASP A 95 -14.38 20.92 -5.44
N CYS A 96 -13.94 19.66 -5.42
CA CYS A 96 -13.00 19.11 -6.41
C CYS A 96 -13.68 18.27 -7.50
N TYR A 97 -15.01 18.29 -7.57
CA TYR A 97 -15.79 17.42 -8.45
C TYR A 97 -15.38 17.54 -9.93
N GLU A 98 -15.15 18.76 -10.41
CA GLU A 98 -14.73 19.00 -11.80
C GLU A 98 -13.34 18.41 -12.12
N ALA A 99 -12.41 18.46 -11.18
CA ALA A 99 -11.08 17.87 -11.34
C ALA A 99 -11.17 16.34 -11.48
N PHE A 100 -12.03 15.69 -10.69
CA PHE A 100 -12.28 14.24 -10.81
C PHE A 100 -13.02 13.85 -12.09
N LEU A 101 -13.90 14.71 -12.63
CA LEU A 101 -14.54 14.47 -13.92
C LEU A 101 -13.52 14.49 -15.08
N THR A 102 -12.53 15.40 -15.00
CA THR A 102 -11.53 15.59 -16.06
C THR A 102 -10.51 14.44 -16.12
N MET A 103 -10.34 13.70 -15.03
CA MET A 103 -9.39 12.59 -14.90
C MET A 103 -9.87 11.27 -15.54
N GLN A 104 -11.15 11.14 -15.90
CA GLN A 104 -11.76 9.89 -16.41
C GLN A 104 -11.25 9.42 -17.77
#